data_AF-A0A0D1LJ77-F1
#
_entry.id   AF-A0A0D1LJ77-F1
#
_cell.length_a   1.000
_cell.length_b   1.000
_cell.length_c   1.000
_cell.angle_alpha   90.00
_cell.angle_beta   90.00
_cell.angle_gamma   90.00
#
_symmetry.space_group_name_H-M   'P 1'
#
loop_
_entity.id
_entity.type
_entity.pdbx_description
1 polymer ?
#
loop_
_entity_poly.entity_id
_entity_poly.type
_entity_poly.pdbx_seq_one_letter_code
_entity_poly.pdbx_strand_id
1 'polypeptide(L)'
;MTAVRSGLVTRSRLRLTADPARVITRLFVPGQEGFEVQDSRAGAVLQRVLALDEADVRSALDSVVRRFDHRHRDLAGTFRRHARELADRLEPGTKISETRMLLVGATFTSEFAIEGAALCNPSIVAHPDQTGVAAGSLRFVLSVRGIGEGHRSSIGFRTGTVDHAGCVTIDDRAPVATVGTVVPTLLDAVVFRSELARLDDAGEAADYVLDALGDQFTRTDLDEQVDKLLLHRSTRKHAPATIALIRDIADRSYAVEFSSATDISEHVLWPATGAEAAGMEDARFVRFVDDDGTATYHATYTAYSGSQIRQQLLTTDDFRSFTSMPMVGAAAANKGLALFPRRISGRFAAMSRSDRESNTLAYSDHLSVWSDASTCQRPVEAWETLQLGNCGAPIETDAGWLVLTHGVGPMRTYSIGAVLLDLDDPTRIIGRLPEPLLSPESDEQDGYVPNVVYSCGAVVHGDTLVLPYGIGDAAIGFATVPLPELLAVLRL
;
A
#
# COMPACT_ATOMS: atom_id res chain seq x y z
N MET A 1 18.72 -34.73 6.40
CA MET A 1 18.58 -33.27 6.43
C MET A 1 19.78 -32.69 5.73
N THR A 2 19.65 -32.47 4.42
CA THR A 2 20.59 -31.65 3.66
C THR A 2 20.32 -30.21 4.03
N ALA A 3 21.25 -29.59 4.77
CA ALA A 3 21.27 -28.15 4.95
C ALA A 3 21.11 -27.47 3.57
N VAL A 4 20.41 -26.34 3.52
CA VAL A 4 20.38 -25.53 2.30
C VAL A 4 21.85 -25.27 1.95
N ARG A 5 22.27 -25.69 0.75
CA ARG A 5 23.68 -25.58 0.35
C ARG A 5 24.12 -24.13 0.57
N SER A 6 25.12 -23.92 1.43
CA SER A 6 25.78 -22.63 1.56
C SER A 6 26.16 -22.14 0.16
N GLY A 7 25.61 -21.01 -0.28
CA GLY A 7 25.91 -20.41 -1.58
C GLY A 7 24.79 -20.37 -2.62
N LEU A 8 23.56 -20.78 -2.31
CA LEU A 8 22.43 -20.64 -3.26
C LEU A 8 22.00 -19.18 -3.48
N VAL A 9 22.19 -18.32 -2.47
CA VAL A 9 21.78 -16.91 -2.51
C VAL A 9 22.97 -15.99 -2.69
N THR A 10 22.86 -15.05 -3.62
CA THR A 10 23.84 -13.97 -3.83
C THR A 10 23.23 -12.64 -3.41
N ARG A 11 23.76 -11.99 -2.36
CA ARG A 11 23.35 -10.64 -1.95
C ARG A 11 24.06 -9.59 -2.81
N SER A 12 23.30 -8.62 -3.30
CA SER A 12 23.84 -7.42 -3.92
C SER A 12 24.36 -6.43 -2.87
N ARG A 13 25.35 -5.61 -3.25
CA ARG A 13 25.77 -4.45 -2.44
C ARG A 13 24.82 -3.26 -2.56
N LEU A 14 23.87 -3.31 -3.49
CA LEU A 14 22.84 -2.30 -3.65
C LEU A 14 21.96 -2.23 -2.40
N ARG A 15 21.88 -1.04 -1.80
CA ARG A 15 21.01 -0.74 -0.65
C ARG A 15 20.22 0.53 -0.94
N LEU A 16 18.91 0.48 -0.74
CA LEU A 16 18.05 1.67 -0.71
C LEU A 16 17.79 2.03 0.75
N THR A 17 18.00 3.29 1.11
CA THR A 17 17.82 3.79 2.47
C THR A 17 16.80 4.92 2.50
N ALA A 18 16.26 5.17 3.69
CA ALA A 18 15.38 6.29 3.96
C ALA A 18 16.04 7.62 3.55
N ASP A 19 15.28 8.50 2.91
CA ASP A 19 15.75 9.84 2.57
C ASP A 19 14.85 10.93 3.16
N PRO A 20 15.32 11.66 4.19
CA PRO A 20 14.57 12.75 4.80
C PRO A 20 14.39 13.97 3.88
N ALA A 21 15.15 14.07 2.78
CA ALA A 21 14.97 15.15 1.80
C ALA A 21 13.74 14.93 0.90
N ARG A 22 13.21 13.71 0.84
CA ARG A 22 12.04 13.35 0.05
C ARG A 22 10.77 13.76 0.81
N VAL A 23 10.22 14.90 0.41
CA VAL A 23 9.15 15.59 1.13
C VAL A 23 7.92 15.81 0.26
N ILE A 24 6.76 15.89 0.90
CA ILE A 24 5.51 16.38 0.33
C ILE A 24 5.01 17.59 1.12
N THR A 25 4.15 18.41 0.53
CA THR A 25 3.46 19.48 1.27
C THR A 25 2.20 18.95 1.96
N ARG A 26 1.97 19.35 3.22
CA ARG A 26 0.73 19.08 3.96
C ARG A 26 0.15 20.37 4.54
N LEU A 27 -1.16 20.39 4.70
CA LEU A 27 -1.82 21.41 5.50
C LEU A 27 -1.33 21.29 6.95
N PHE A 28 -0.90 22.42 7.51
CA PHE A 28 -0.42 22.53 8.88
C PHE A 28 -1.32 23.51 9.63
N VAL A 29 -2.03 23.01 10.63
CA VAL A 29 -2.94 23.82 11.45
C VAL A 29 -2.36 23.97 12.86
N PRO A 30 -1.85 25.17 13.21
CA PRO A 30 -1.17 25.37 14.49
C PRO A 30 -2.04 24.99 15.70
N GLY A 31 -1.50 24.14 16.57
CA GLY A 31 -2.20 23.65 17.77
C GLY A 31 -2.97 22.33 17.59
N GLN A 32 -2.95 21.73 16.38
CA GLN A 32 -3.46 20.37 16.12
C GLN A 32 -2.33 19.33 15.99
N GLU A 33 -1.13 19.67 16.46
CA GLU A 33 0.12 18.92 16.23
C GLU A 33 0.40 17.86 17.30
N GLY A 34 -0.39 17.80 18.39
CA GLY A 34 -0.07 17.02 19.59
C GLY A 34 -1.16 16.02 20.02
N PHE A 35 -0.83 15.23 21.05
CA PHE A 35 -1.73 14.25 21.69
C PHE A 35 -2.76 14.88 22.64
N GLU A 36 -2.61 16.17 22.94
CA GLU A 36 -3.52 16.92 23.80
C GLU A 36 -4.46 17.77 22.93
N VAL A 37 -5.75 17.79 23.27
CA VAL A 37 -6.73 18.66 22.62
C VAL A 37 -6.45 20.09 23.04
N GLN A 38 -5.76 20.85 22.21
CA GLN A 38 -5.57 22.29 22.36
C GLN A 38 -6.37 23.04 21.29
N ASP A 39 -6.83 24.24 21.64
CA ASP A 39 -7.52 25.09 20.68
C ASP A 39 -6.57 25.50 19.55
N SER A 40 -7.09 25.47 18.32
CA SER A 40 -6.32 25.87 17.14
C SER A 40 -5.95 27.36 17.21
N ARG A 41 -4.65 27.65 17.05
CA ARG A 41 -4.11 29.03 16.97
C ARG A 41 -4.22 29.62 15.56
N ALA A 42 -4.88 28.94 14.64
CA ALA A 42 -4.99 29.36 13.24
C ALA A 42 -5.57 30.77 13.08
N GLY A 43 -6.58 31.15 13.88
CA GLY A 43 -7.15 32.50 13.82
C GLY A 43 -6.12 33.60 14.13
N ALA A 44 -5.36 33.44 15.20
CA ALA A 44 -4.32 34.41 15.59
C ALA A 44 -3.15 34.45 14.60
N VAL A 45 -2.81 33.34 13.95
CA VAL A 45 -1.81 33.29 12.88
C VAL A 45 -2.31 34.04 11.65
N LEU A 46 -3.54 33.77 11.22
CA LEU A 46 -4.18 34.43 10.08
C LEU A 46 -4.22 35.95 10.27
N GLN A 47 -4.65 36.43 11.44
CA GLN A 47 -4.69 37.87 11.74
C GLN A 47 -3.32 38.54 11.66
N ARG A 48 -2.24 37.85 12.07
CA ARG A 48 -0.87 38.37 11.93
C ARG A 48 -0.46 38.51 10.46
N VAL A 49 -0.82 37.55 9.61
CA VAL A 49 -0.56 37.64 8.16
C VAL A 49 -1.40 38.75 7.51
N LEU A 50 -2.64 38.95 7.95
CA LEU A 50 -3.50 40.03 7.45
C LEU A 50 -3.02 41.42 7.89
N ALA A 51 -2.34 41.53 9.03
CA ALA A 51 -1.82 42.79 9.57
C ALA A 51 -0.51 43.28 8.90
N LEU A 52 0.19 42.43 8.14
CA LEU A 52 1.41 42.82 7.41
C LEU A 52 1.10 43.88 6.35
N ASP A 53 2.06 44.72 5.97
CA ASP A 53 1.91 45.56 4.78
C ASP A 53 2.18 44.77 3.48
N GLU A 54 1.82 45.33 2.32
CA GLU A 54 1.98 44.62 1.03
C GLU A 54 3.44 44.49 0.56
N ALA A 55 4.38 45.27 1.12
CA ALA A 55 5.80 45.11 0.82
C ALA A 55 6.37 43.90 1.57
N ASP A 56 6.03 43.77 2.86
CA ASP A 56 6.39 42.64 3.70
C ASP A 56 5.78 41.33 3.19
N VAL A 57 4.51 41.36 2.77
CA VAL A 57 3.86 40.18 2.17
C VAL A 57 4.60 39.68 0.94
N ARG A 58 4.96 40.58 0.01
CA ARG A 58 5.70 40.21 -1.21
C ARG A 58 7.08 39.68 -0.87
N SER A 59 7.82 40.37 -0.01
CA SER A 59 9.16 39.96 0.40
C SER A 59 9.15 38.58 1.08
N ALA A 60 8.18 38.33 1.98
CA ALA A 60 8.04 37.05 2.65
C ALA A 60 7.68 35.92 1.67
N LEU A 61 6.72 36.14 0.77
CA LEU A 61 6.33 35.14 -0.22
C LEU A 61 7.49 34.82 -1.18
N ASP A 62 8.18 35.85 -1.70
CA ASP A 62 9.35 35.67 -2.57
C ASP A 62 10.44 34.86 -1.87
N SER A 63 10.69 35.12 -0.58
CA SER A 63 11.64 34.35 0.20
C SER A 63 11.23 32.89 0.36
N VAL A 64 9.93 32.59 0.52
CA VAL A 64 9.43 31.22 0.61
C VAL A 64 9.59 30.51 -0.73
N VAL A 65 9.12 31.12 -1.83
CA VAL A 65 9.19 30.53 -3.17
C VAL A 65 10.64 30.21 -3.53
N ARG A 66 11.59 31.13 -3.34
CA ARG A 66 13.02 30.88 -3.61
C ARG A 66 13.59 29.67 -2.86
N ARG A 67 13.10 29.39 -1.65
CA ARG A 67 13.59 28.30 -0.81
C ARG A 67 12.97 26.94 -1.16
N PHE A 68 11.73 26.92 -1.63
CA PHE A 68 10.94 25.68 -1.70
C PHE A 68 10.43 25.32 -3.10
N ASP A 69 10.48 26.22 -4.08
CA ASP A 69 9.94 25.98 -5.43
C ASP A 69 10.57 24.75 -6.12
N HIS A 70 11.88 24.58 -5.98
CA HIS A 70 12.60 23.42 -6.54
C HIS A 70 12.30 22.08 -5.84
N ARG A 71 11.58 22.09 -4.71
CA ARG A 71 11.26 20.89 -3.92
C ARG A 71 9.86 20.35 -4.19
N HIS A 72 9.00 21.12 -4.87
CA HIS A 72 7.59 20.79 -5.07
C HIS A 72 7.11 21.19 -6.47
N ARG A 73 6.28 20.35 -7.10
CA ARG A 73 5.86 20.54 -8.50
C ARG A 73 4.88 21.70 -8.72
N ASP A 74 3.96 21.94 -7.78
CA ASP A 74 2.93 22.99 -7.86
C ASP A 74 2.80 23.73 -6.52
N LEU A 75 3.87 24.40 -6.11
CA LEU A 75 3.92 25.06 -4.80
C LEU A 75 2.86 26.17 -4.66
N ALA A 76 2.69 26.98 -5.70
CA ALA A 76 1.70 28.05 -5.71
C ALA A 76 0.26 27.53 -5.67
N GLY A 77 -0.06 26.47 -6.43
CA GLY A 77 -1.38 25.83 -6.38
C GLY A 77 -1.65 25.18 -5.02
N THR A 78 -0.63 24.55 -4.40
CA THR A 78 -0.72 24.06 -3.01
C THR A 78 -1.08 25.19 -2.04
N PHE A 79 -0.37 26.32 -2.10
CA PHE A 79 -0.68 27.46 -1.23
C PHE A 79 -2.11 27.96 -1.42
N ARG A 80 -2.61 28.05 -2.66
CA ARG A 80 -4.01 28.40 -2.91
C ARG A 80 -4.99 27.42 -2.27
N ARG A 81 -4.74 26.11 -2.39
CA ARG A 81 -5.60 25.08 -1.77
C ARG A 81 -5.62 25.24 -0.25
N HIS A 82 -4.46 25.32 0.39
CA HIS A 82 -4.39 25.50 1.85
C HIS A 82 -4.98 26.83 2.34
N ALA A 83 -4.85 27.91 1.56
CA ALA A 83 -5.48 29.18 1.89
C ALA A 83 -7.02 29.11 1.84
N ARG A 84 -7.60 28.29 0.95
CA ARG A 84 -9.06 28.10 0.85
C ARG A 84 -9.63 27.36 2.06
N GLU A 85 -8.87 26.43 2.67
CA GLU A 85 -9.26 25.77 3.93
C GLU A 85 -9.43 26.77 5.10
N LEU A 86 -8.92 27.99 4.95
CA LEU A 86 -9.02 29.06 5.94
C LEU A 86 -10.06 30.13 5.55
N ALA A 87 -10.75 29.97 4.42
CA ALA A 87 -11.65 30.98 3.88
C ALA A 87 -12.79 31.33 4.86
N ASP A 88 -13.35 30.33 5.56
CA ASP A 88 -14.42 30.52 6.54
C ASP A 88 -13.99 31.30 7.80
N ARG A 89 -12.67 31.51 7.98
CA ARG A 89 -12.11 32.32 9.07
C ARG A 89 -11.91 33.79 8.68
N LEU A 90 -12.18 34.15 7.42
CA LEU A 90 -12.12 35.52 6.94
C LEU A 90 -13.47 36.22 7.10
N GLU A 91 -13.45 37.52 7.40
CA GLU A 91 -14.69 38.29 7.45
C GLU A 91 -15.34 38.35 6.05
N PRO A 92 -16.66 38.13 5.93
CA PRO A 92 -17.35 38.19 4.65
C PRO A 92 -17.11 39.51 3.91
N GLY A 93 -16.69 39.44 2.66
CA GLY A 93 -16.43 40.62 1.82
C GLY A 93 -15.03 41.26 1.97
N THR A 94 -14.15 40.67 2.79
CA THR A 94 -12.74 41.11 2.87
C THR A 94 -12.07 40.97 1.50
N LYS A 95 -11.51 42.09 0.98
CA LYS A 95 -10.71 42.08 -0.25
C LYS A 95 -9.26 41.81 0.10
N ILE A 96 -8.75 40.64 -0.29
CA ILE A 96 -7.38 40.20 -0.02
C ILE A 96 -6.65 40.05 -1.36
N SER A 97 -5.40 40.53 -1.43
CA SER A 97 -4.57 40.36 -2.62
C SER A 97 -4.19 38.88 -2.83
N GLU A 98 -3.99 38.46 -4.09
CA GLU A 98 -3.55 37.10 -4.41
C GLU A 98 -2.24 36.74 -3.71
N THR A 99 -1.27 37.67 -3.69
CA THR A 99 0.01 37.50 -2.98
C THR A 99 -0.20 37.23 -1.49
N ARG A 100 -1.13 37.95 -0.85
CA ARG A 100 -1.44 37.72 0.56
C ARG A 100 -2.13 36.39 0.79
N MET A 101 -3.04 35.97 -0.10
CA MET A 101 -3.64 34.63 -0.04
C MET A 101 -2.60 33.52 -0.21
N LEU A 102 -1.64 33.68 -1.10
CA LEU A 102 -0.53 32.74 -1.25
C LEU A 102 0.34 32.68 0.01
N LEU A 103 0.63 33.82 0.65
CA LEU A 103 1.38 33.85 1.90
C LEU A 103 0.59 33.21 3.06
N VAL A 104 -0.73 33.43 3.12
CA VAL A 104 -1.61 32.70 4.06
C VAL A 104 -1.46 31.21 3.83
N GLY A 105 -1.65 30.73 2.59
CA GLY A 105 -1.47 29.32 2.25
C GLY A 105 -0.11 28.76 2.64
N ALA A 106 0.96 29.47 2.31
CA ALA A 106 2.33 29.11 2.67
C ALA A 106 2.54 28.99 4.19
N THR A 107 1.95 29.91 4.97
CA THR A 107 2.07 29.92 6.44
C THR A 107 1.44 28.68 7.08
N PHE A 108 0.41 28.12 6.44
CA PHE A 108 -0.30 26.90 6.87
C PHE A 108 0.12 25.68 6.05
N THR A 109 1.31 25.71 5.45
CA THR A 109 1.89 24.57 4.74
C THR A 109 3.15 24.12 5.46
N SER A 110 3.26 22.82 5.73
CA SER A 110 4.52 22.19 6.16
C SER A 110 5.02 21.19 5.13
N GLU A 111 6.33 20.97 5.12
CA GLU A 111 6.91 19.79 4.48
C GLU A 111 6.76 18.57 5.41
N PHE A 112 6.48 17.41 4.84
CA PHE A 112 6.47 16.13 5.53
C PHE A 112 7.43 15.18 4.84
N ALA A 113 8.44 14.69 5.56
CA ALA A 113 9.41 13.72 5.05
C ALA A 113 8.81 12.32 5.01
N ILE A 114 8.40 11.86 3.83
CA ILE A 114 7.68 10.59 3.63
C ILE A 114 8.55 9.35 3.84
N GLU A 115 9.86 9.52 3.77
CA GLU A 115 10.87 8.49 4.01
C GLU A 115 11.85 8.99 5.09
N GLY A 116 11.36 9.74 6.08
CA GLY A 116 12.20 10.35 7.11
C GLY A 116 12.72 9.39 8.18
N ALA A 117 11.96 8.32 8.47
CA ALA A 117 12.30 7.35 9.52
C ALA A 117 12.81 6.02 8.94
N ALA A 118 12.18 5.50 7.88
CA ALA A 118 12.53 4.22 7.29
C ALA A 118 12.03 4.07 5.84
N LEU A 119 12.67 3.17 5.10
CA LEU A 119 12.23 2.70 3.79
C LEU A 119 12.32 1.16 3.75
N CYS A 120 11.20 0.46 3.61
CA CYS A 120 11.17 -0.99 3.75
C CYS A 120 10.05 -1.66 2.94
N ASN A 121 9.85 -2.96 3.20
CA ASN A 121 8.74 -3.81 2.72
C ASN A 121 8.51 -3.73 1.20
N PRO A 122 9.54 -4.07 0.40
CA PRO A 122 9.50 -3.92 -1.05
C PRO A 122 8.67 -5.00 -1.73
N SER A 123 7.98 -4.64 -2.80
CA SER A 123 7.34 -5.57 -3.75
C SER A 123 7.73 -5.19 -5.17
N ILE A 124 8.08 -6.17 -6.00
CA ILE A 124 8.58 -5.96 -7.37
C ILE A 124 7.68 -6.65 -8.38
N VAL A 125 7.37 -5.95 -9.47
CA VAL A 125 6.65 -6.47 -10.63
C VAL A 125 7.26 -5.94 -11.92
N ALA A 126 7.03 -6.65 -13.03
CA ALA A 126 7.38 -6.15 -14.35
C ALA A 126 6.72 -4.79 -14.61
N HIS A 127 7.46 -3.86 -15.19
CA HIS A 127 6.93 -2.56 -15.60
C HIS A 127 5.96 -2.74 -16.79
N PRO A 128 4.82 -2.03 -16.86
CA PRO A 128 3.87 -2.15 -17.98
C PRO A 128 4.50 -1.79 -19.33
N ASP A 129 5.36 -0.77 -19.35
CA ASP A 129 6.15 -0.38 -20.52
C ASP A 129 7.57 -0.99 -20.50
N GLN A 130 7.86 -1.86 -21.46
CA GLN A 130 9.18 -2.45 -21.71
C GLN A 130 9.90 -1.83 -22.92
N THR A 131 9.40 -0.70 -23.44
CA THR A 131 9.99 -0.05 -24.61
C THR A 131 11.41 0.43 -24.33
N GLY A 132 12.32 0.13 -25.26
CA GLY A 132 13.73 0.53 -25.15
C GLY A 132 14.54 -0.28 -24.14
N VAL A 133 13.98 -1.33 -23.55
CA VAL A 133 14.71 -2.24 -22.66
C VAL A 133 15.61 -3.14 -23.49
N ALA A 134 16.87 -3.30 -23.05
CA ALA A 134 17.84 -4.15 -23.74
C ALA A 134 17.35 -5.60 -23.81
N ALA A 135 17.66 -6.29 -24.91
CA ALA A 135 17.28 -7.69 -25.09
C ALA A 135 17.76 -8.55 -23.91
N GLY A 136 16.88 -9.41 -23.39
CA GLY A 136 17.16 -10.24 -22.22
C GLY A 136 17.16 -9.48 -20.88
N SER A 137 16.73 -8.22 -20.84
CA SER A 137 16.54 -7.45 -19.60
C SER A 137 15.06 -7.21 -19.32
N LEU A 138 14.74 -6.89 -18.07
CA LEU A 138 13.39 -6.58 -17.60
C LEU A 138 13.40 -5.24 -16.88
N ARG A 139 12.59 -4.27 -17.34
CA ARG A 139 12.26 -3.08 -16.53
C ARG A 139 11.23 -3.47 -15.48
N PHE A 140 11.40 -2.99 -14.25
CA PHE A 140 10.47 -3.27 -13.16
C PHE A 140 9.96 -2.00 -12.49
N VAL A 141 8.83 -2.16 -11.79
CA VAL A 141 8.36 -1.23 -10.75
C VAL A 141 8.56 -1.90 -9.40
N LEU A 142 9.11 -1.15 -8.46
CA LEU A 142 9.33 -1.55 -7.07
C LEU A 142 8.49 -0.65 -6.17
N SER A 143 7.44 -1.18 -5.55
CA SER A 143 6.73 -0.45 -4.49
C SER A 143 7.54 -0.52 -3.20
N VAL A 144 7.56 0.58 -2.45
CA VAL A 144 8.29 0.69 -1.18
C VAL A 144 7.40 1.33 -0.12
N ARG A 145 7.54 0.90 1.12
CA ARG A 145 6.89 1.54 2.28
C ARG A 145 7.81 2.62 2.82
N GLY A 146 7.44 3.87 2.60
CA GLY A 146 8.10 5.03 3.21
C GLY A 146 7.46 5.33 4.56
N ILE A 147 8.27 5.39 5.63
CA ILE A 147 7.81 5.76 6.98
C ILE A 147 8.34 7.15 7.29
N GLY A 148 7.43 8.09 7.55
CA GLY A 148 7.76 9.47 7.91
C GLY A 148 7.60 9.77 9.40
N GLU A 149 7.52 11.07 9.71
CA GLU A 149 7.25 11.57 11.05
C GLU A 149 5.94 10.97 11.62
N GLY A 150 5.94 10.69 12.93
CA GLY A 150 4.79 10.10 13.62
C GLY A 150 4.52 8.64 13.24
N HIS A 151 5.50 7.95 12.63
CA HIS A 151 5.40 6.58 12.14
C HIS A 151 4.32 6.36 11.07
N ARG A 152 3.87 7.44 10.44
CA ARG A 152 2.88 7.37 9.37
C ARG A 152 3.54 6.90 8.09
N SER A 153 3.01 5.82 7.52
CA SER A 153 3.56 5.21 6.31
C SER A 153 2.73 5.48 5.05
N SER A 154 3.42 5.46 3.91
CA SER A 154 2.86 5.67 2.57
C SER A 154 3.49 4.68 1.59
N ILE A 155 2.84 4.45 0.45
CA ILE A 155 3.39 3.62 -0.62
C ILE A 155 4.03 4.55 -1.65
N GLY A 156 5.34 4.42 -1.84
CA GLY A 156 6.08 5.07 -2.92
C GLY A 156 6.55 4.04 -3.96
N PHE A 157 7.15 4.54 -5.04
CA PHE A 157 7.66 3.69 -6.11
C PHE A 157 9.11 4.02 -6.49
N ARG A 158 9.80 3.01 -7.01
CA ARG A 158 11.09 3.11 -7.72
C ARG A 158 10.97 2.30 -9.01
N THR A 159 11.79 2.64 -10.00
CA THR A 159 11.94 1.86 -11.22
C THR A 159 13.40 1.41 -11.35
N GLY A 160 13.62 0.44 -12.22
CA GLY A 160 14.95 -0.06 -12.49
C GLY A 160 14.93 -1.18 -13.52
N THR A 161 16.08 -1.81 -13.72
CA THR A 161 16.20 -2.95 -14.63
C THR A 161 16.93 -4.12 -14.00
N VAL A 162 16.52 -5.33 -14.38
CA VAL A 162 17.27 -6.57 -14.16
C VAL A 162 17.81 -7.01 -15.51
N ASP A 163 19.12 -7.20 -15.62
CA ASP A 163 19.72 -7.72 -16.86
C ASP A 163 19.67 -9.25 -16.95
N HIS A 164 20.17 -9.79 -18.07
CA HIS A 164 20.22 -11.24 -18.33
C HIS A 164 21.09 -12.03 -17.34
N ALA A 165 21.99 -11.37 -16.60
CA ALA A 165 22.83 -11.97 -15.57
C ALA A 165 22.19 -11.86 -14.17
N GLY A 166 20.99 -11.30 -14.07
CA GLY A 166 20.30 -11.05 -12.80
C GLY A 166 20.82 -9.80 -12.07
N CYS A 167 21.63 -8.96 -12.71
CA CYS A 167 22.13 -7.74 -12.07
C CYS A 167 21.01 -6.70 -11.99
N VAL A 168 20.73 -6.23 -10.78
CA VAL A 168 19.71 -5.21 -10.51
C VAL A 168 20.35 -3.82 -10.54
N THR A 169 19.74 -2.92 -11.30
CA THR A 169 20.02 -1.48 -11.30
C THR A 169 18.75 -0.72 -10.94
N ILE A 170 18.89 0.36 -10.18
CA ILE A 170 17.78 1.24 -9.78
C ILE A 170 17.98 2.56 -10.50
N ASP A 171 16.91 3.07 -11.12
CA ASP A 171 16.96 4.35 -11.82
C ASP A 171 17.13 5.50 -10.83
N ASP A 172 17.72 6.60 -11.31
CA ASP A 172 17.75 7.84 -10.54
C ASP A 172 16.31 8.29 -10.27
N ARG A 173 16.00 8.46 -8.99
CA ARG A 173 14.68 8.96 -8.58
C ARG A 173 14.48 10.40 -9.04
N ALA A 174 13.24 10.76 -9.29
CA ALA A 174 12.85 12.15 -9.49
C ALA A 174 13.18 13.03 -8.26
N PRO A 175 13.49 14.34 -8.48
CA PRO A 175 13.91 15.25 -7.40
C PRO A 175 12.77 15.66 -6.46
N VAL A 176 11.51 15.43 -6.85
CA VAL A 176 10.31 15.82 -6.10
C VAL A 176 9.42 14.59 -5.87
N ALA A 177 8.60 14.64 -4.82
CA ALA A 177 7.55 13.66 -4.58
C ALA A 177 6.17 14.30 -4.77
N THR A 178 5.24 13.56 -5.37
CA THR A 178 3.90 14.02 -5.69
C THR A 178 2.89 13.08 -5.06
N VAL A 179 1.95 13.63 -4.28
CA VAL A 179 0.78 12.89 -3.79
C VAL A 179 -0.29 12.93 -4.86
N GLY A 180 -0.89 11.77 -5.15
CA GLY A 180 -1.96 11.67 -6.14
C GLY A 180 -3.24 12.36 -5.68
N THR A 181 -4.07 12.76 -6.64
CA THR A 181 -5.35 13.40 -6.35
C THR A 181 -6.39 12.33 -6.05
N VAL A 182 -6.99 12.37 -4.87
CA VAL A 182 -8.07 11.46 -4.50
C VAL A 182 -9.36 11.88 -5.22
N VAL A 183 -9.98 10.94 -5.92
CA VAL A 183 -11.24 11.13 -6.64
C VAL A 183 -12.23 10.01 -6.27
N PRO A 184 -13.55 10.24 -6.40
CA PRO A 184 -14.55 9.19 -6.20
C PRO A 184 -14.37 8.04 -7.18
N THR A 185 -14.70 6.83 -6.74
CA THR A 185 -14.77 5.63 -7.58
C THR A 185 -16.11 4.92 -7.39
N LEU A 186 -16.37 3.88 -8.20
CA LEU A 186 -17.54 3.04 -8.03
C LEU A 186 -17.45 2.20 -6.76
N LEU A 187 -18.58 2.07 -6.10
CA LEU A 187 -18.81 1.23 -4.93
C LEU A 187 -19.37 -0.12 -5.40
N ASP A 188 -19.07 -1.18 -4.66
CA ASP A 188 -19.47 -2.54 -5.02
C ASP A 188 -20.43 -3.13 -3.99
N ALA A 189 -21.67 -3.41 -4.41
CA ALA A 189 -22.73 -3.92 -3.54
C ALA A 189 -22.33 -5.21 -2.80
N VAL A 190 -21.50 -6.07 -3.39
CA VAL A 190 -21.11 -7.34 -2.76
C VAL A 190 -20.27 -7.11 -1.50
N VAL A 191 -19.45 -6.05 -1.50
CA VAL A 191 -18.63 -5.66 -0.33
C VAL A 191 -19.52 -5.22 0.81
N PHE A 192 -20.54 -4.39 0.51
CA PHE A 192 -21.49 -3.92 1.51
C PHE A 192 -22.28 -5.09 2.10
N ARG A 193 -22.84 -5.95 1.25
CA ARG A 193 -23.61 -7.14 1.69
C ARG A 193 -22.76 -8.04 2.59
N SER A 194 -21.50 -8.28 2.23
CA SER A 194 -20.59 -9.14 3.01
C SER A 194 -20.24 -8.58 4.39
N GLU A 195 -20.03 -7.26 4.51
CA GLU A 195 -19.75 -6.61 5.80
C GLU A 195 -21.02 -6.49 6.67
N LEU A 196 -22.15 -6.13 6.05
CA LEU A 196 -23.42 -5.90 6.74
C LEU A 196 -24.05 -7.22 7.24
N ALA A 197 -23.82 -8.34 6.56
CA ALA A 197 -24.30 -9.66 6.98
C ALA A 197 -23.76 -10.11 8.36
N ARG A 198 -22.70 -9.46 8.88
CA ARG A 198 -22.15 -9.76 10.21
C ARG A 198 -22.90 -9.09 11.36
N LEU A 199 -23.81 -8.16 11.05
CA LEU A 199 -24.65 -7.52 12.04
C LEU A 199 -25.95 -8.31 12.21
N ASP A 200 -26.19 -8.82 13.43
CA ASP A 200 -27.47 -9.41 13.79
C ASP A 200 -28.56 -8.31 13.72
N ASP A 201 -29.65 -8.56 12.99
CA ASP A 201 -30.80 -7.65 12.82
C ASP A 201 -30.59 -6.37 11.97
N ALA A 202 -29.45 -6.19 11.28
CA ALA A 202 -29.24 -5.04 10.37
C ALA A 202 -29.71 -5.27 8.93
N GLY A 203 -30.09 -6.51 8.58
CA GLY A 203 -30.41 -6.94 7.22
C GLY A 203 -31.48 -6.08 6.55
N GLU A 204 -32.62 -5.83 7.21
CA GLU A 204 -33.76 -5.13 6.57
C GLU A 204 -33.40 -3.69 6.11
N ALA A 205 -32.63 -2.97 6.92
CA ALA A 205 -32.21 -1.60 6.58
C ALA A 205 -31.12 -1.58 5.50
N ALA A 206 -30.22 -2.57 5.52
CA ALA A 206 -29.19 -2.75 4.49
C ALA A 206 -29.81 -3.12 3.14
N ASP A 207 -30.70 -4.11 3.14
CA ASP A 207 -31.41 -4.59 1.94
C ASP A 207 -32.24 -3.47 1.33
N TYR A 208 -32.95 -2.67 2.14
CA TYR A 208 -33.70 -1.51 1.63
C TYR A 208 -32.83 -0.52 0.83
N VAL A 209 -31.59 -0.29 1.26
CA VAL A 209 -30.65 0.61 0.57
C VAL A 209 -30.06 -0.07 -0.65
N LEU A 210 -29.56 -1.30 -0.50
CA LEU A 210 -28.77 -1.99 -1.52
C LEU A 210 -29.61 -2.60 -2.64
N ASP A 211 -30.87 -3.00 -2.39
CA ASP A 211 -31.76 -3.54 -3.42
C ASP A 211 -32.27 -2.46 -4.38
N ALA A 212 -32.22 -1.18 -3.96
CA ALA A 212 -32.50 -0.04 -4.81
C ALA A 212 -31.30 0.37 -5.68
N LEU A 213 -30.13 -0.26 -5.48
CA LEU A 213 -28.88 0.02 -6.18
C LEU A 213 -28.52 -1.15 -7.10
N GLY A 214 -27.73 -0.88 -8.15
CA GLY A 214 -27.14 -1.91 -8.99
C GLY A 214 -25.97 -2.62 -8.30
N ASP A 215 -25.33 -3.56 -9.00
CA ASP A 215 -24.13 -4.24 -8.49
C ASP A 215 -22.97 -3.26 -8.23
N GLN A 216 -22.85 -2.24 -9.07
CA GLN A 216 -21.95 -1.11 -8.90
C GLN A 216 -22.74 0.20 -8.91
N PHE A 217 -22.36 1.14 -8.04
CA PHE A 217 -23.05 2.41 -7.87
C PHE A 217 -22.09 3.53 -7.43
N THR A 218 -22.48 4.78 -7.61
CA THR A 218 -21.69 5.93 -7.17
C THR A 218 -21.95 6.26 -5.70
N ARG A 219 -21.07 7.06 -5.10
CA ARG A 219 -21.31 7.61 -3.75
C ARG A 219 -22.60 8.44 -3.67
N THR A 220 -22.91 9.19 -4.73
CA THR A 220 -24.15 9.98 -4.83
C THR A 220 -25.39 9.09 -4.81
N ASP A 221 -25.39 8.01 -5.59
CA ASP A 221 -26.51 7.05 -5.60
C ASP A 221 -26.75 6.47 -4.20
N LEU A 222 -25.67 6.13 -3.49
CA LEU A 222 -25.75 5.61 -2.12
C LEU A 222 -26.33 6.65 -1.14
N ASP A 223 -25.82 7.87 -1.17
CA ASP A 223 -26.24 8.94 -0.25
C ASP A 223 -27.74 9.25 -0.44
N GLU A 224 -28.24 9.24 -1.68
CA GLU A 224 -29.68 9.41 -1.96
C GLU A 224 -30.56 8.30 -1.33
N GLN A 225 -30.11 7.04 -1.36
CA GLN A 225 -30.86 5.95 -0.73
C GLN A 225 -30.77 5.98 0.79
N VAL A 226 -29.61 6.36 1.34
CA VAL A 226 -29.42 6.58 2.78
C VAL A 226 -30.34 7.70 3.29
N ASP A 227 -30.48 8.79 2.54
CA ASP A 227 -31.38 9.89 2.90
C ASP A 227 -32.86 9.45 2.90
N LYS A 228 -33.28 8.61 1.94
CA LYS A 228 -34.62 7.99 1.95
C LYS A 228 -34.81 7.09 3.18
N LEU A 229 -33.81 6.29 3.54
CA LEU A 229 -33.85 5.46 4.74
C LEU A 229 -34.01 6.32 6.01
N LEU A 230 -33.31 7.45 6.10
CA LEU A 230 -33.42 8.40 7.23
C LEU A 230 -34.83 8.98 7.38
N LEU A 231 -35.53 9.23 6.28
CA LEU A 231 -36.93 9.70 6.29
C LEU A 231 -37.90 8.62 6.80
N HIS A 232 -37.57 7.35 6.62
CA HIS A 232 -38.36 6.19 7.06
C HIS A 232 -37.82 5.52 8.33
N ARG A 233 -36.95 6.19 9.11
CA ARG A 233 -36.27 5.60 10.28
C ARG A 233 -37.21 5.11 11.40
N SER A 234 -38.43 5.64 11.47
CA SER A 234 -39.40 5.27 12.52
C SER A 234 -39.93 3.85 12.39
N THR A 235 -39.76 3.21 11.23
CA THR A 235 -40.23 1.85 10.97
C THR A 235 -39.12 0.79 11.09
N ARG A 236 -37.86 1.18 11.34
CA ARG A 236 -36.71 0.26 11.34
C ARG A 236 -35.83 0.43 12.56
N LYS A 237 -35.74 -0.63 13.37
CA LYS A 237 -34.77 -0.68 14.48
C LYS A 237 -33.35 -0.66 13.89
N HIS A 238 -32.38 -0.11 14.63
CA HIS A 238 -30.95 -0.08 14.26
C HIS A 238 -30.51 0.75 13.04
N ALA A 239 -31.41 1.47 12.35
CA ALA A 239 -31.07 2.29 11.17
C ALA A 239 -29.84 3.22 11.35
N PRO A 240 -29.62 3.92 12.49
CA PRO A 240 -28.43 4.77 12.65
C PRO A 240 -27.10 4.00 12.62
N ALA A 241 -27.06 2.78 13.19
CA ALA A 241 -25.84 1.96 13.21
C ALA A 241 -25.54 1.39 11.81
N THR A 242 -26.58 0.93 11.10
CA THR A 242 -26.47 0.48 9.71
C THR A 242 -25.96 1.59 8.80
N ILE A 243 -26.51 2.81 8.92
CA ILE A 243 -26.09 3.97 8.13
C ILE A 243 -24.63 4.35 8.41
N ALA A 244 -24.21 4.32 9.68
CA ALA A 244 -22.82 4.60 10.04
C ALA A 244 -21.87 3.57 9.40
N LEU A 245 -22.22 2.29 9.42
CA LEU A 245 -21.42 1.24 8.78
C LEU A 245 -21.41 1.35 7.25
N ILE A 246 -22.55 1.64 6.62
CA ILE A 246 -22.63 1.90 5.18
C ILE A 246 -21.66 3.02 4.78
N ARG A 247 -21.66 4.13 5.52
CA ARG A 247 -20.74 5.25 5.27
C ARG A 247 -19.27 4.86 5.47
N ASP A 248 -18.96 4.12 6.54
CA ASP A 248 -17.59 3.61 6.79
C ASP A 248 -17.10 2.66 5.67
N ILE A 249 -17.96 1.81 5.13
CA ILE A 249 -17.61 0.93 4.00
C ILE A 249 -17.36 1.78 2.75
N ALA A 250 -18.23 2.75 2.47
CA ALA A 250 -18.13 3.61 1.30
C ALA A 250 -16.88 4.50 1.35
N ASP A 251 -16.53 5.04 2.52
CA ASP A 251 -15.35 5.92 2.72
C ASP A 251 -14.03 5.19 2.45
N ARG A 252 -14.03 3.86 2.48
CA ARG A 252 -12.85 3.02 2.23
C ARG A 252 -12.62 2.70 0.75
N SER A 253 -13.46 3.22 -0.14
CA SER A 253 -13.33 3.04 -1.60
C SER A 253 -13.07 4.39 -2.27
N TYR A 254 -11.96 4.49 -2.98
CA TYR A 254 -11.55 5.73 -3.65
C TYR A 254 -10.63 5.43 -4.84
N ALA A 255 -10.42 6.43 -5.69
CA ALA A 255 -9.39 6.39 -6.72
C ALA A 255 -8.34 7.47 -6.48
N VAL A 256 -7.15 7.27 -7.04
CA VAL A 256 -6.02 8.19 -6.98
C VAL A 256 -5.48 8.41 -8.38
N GLU A 257 -5.38 9.66 -8.78
CA GLU A 257 -4.93 10.07 -10.11
C GLU A 257 -3.62 10.88 -10.04
N PHE A 258 -2.63 10.47 -10.83
CA PHE A 258 -1.39 11.20 -11.05
C PHE A 258 -1.39 11.88 -12.43
N SER A 259 -0.72 13.03 -12.53
CA SER A 259 -0.57 13.71 -13.82
C SER A 259 0.29 12.89 -14.78
N SER A 260 -0.08 12.82 -16.06
CA SER A 260 0.74 12.17 -17.10
C SER A 260 2.14 12.78 -17.29
N ALA A 261 2.38 13.97 -16.74
CA ALA A 261 3.68 14.65 -16.75
C ALA A 261 4.59 14.30 -15.56
N THR A 262 4.20 13.35 -14.72
CA THR A 262 4.97 12.87 -13.57
C THR A 262 5.59 11.51 -13.85
N ASP A 263 6.82 11.32 -13.38
CA ASP A 263 7.49 10.03 -13.39
C ASP A 263 6.92 9.11 -12.28
N ILE A 264 6.90 7.79 -12.49
CA ILE A 264 6.39 6.82 -11.48
C ILE A 264 7.19 6.95 -10.18
N SER A 265 8.49 7.24 -10.26
CA SER A 265 9.33 7.46 -9.07
C SER A 265 8.99 8.75 -8.30
N GLU A 266 8.10 9.61 -8.79
CA GLU A 266 7.53 10.73 -8.02
C GLU A 266 6.31 10.31 -7.21
N HIS A 267 5.62 9.25 -7.60
CA HIS A 267 4.29 8.93 -7.10
C HIS A 267 4.33 8.47 -5.65
N VAL A 268 3.40 9.02 -4.86
CA VAL A 268 3.17 8.68 -3.47
C VAL A 268 1.68 8.45 -3.29
N LEU A 269 1.29 7.21 -3.03
CA LEU A 269 -0.02 6.88 -2.50
C LEU A 269 0.01 7.19 -1.00
N TRP A 270 -0.76 8.20 -0.63
CA TRP A 270 -0.82 8.73 0.72
C TRP A 270 -2.15 8.33 1.38
N PRO A 271 -2.18 8.07 2.71
CA PRO A 271 -3.42 7.84 3.44
C PRO A 271 -4.55 8.80 3.08
N ALA A 272 -5.60 8.25 2.48
CA ALA A 272 -6.75 9.01 1.97
C ALA A 272 -7.98 8.89 2.90
N THR A 273 -8.03 7.85 3.73
CA THR A 273 -9.20 7.50 4.53
C THR A 273 -8.86 7.33 6.01
N GLY A 274 -9.88 7.34 6.88
CA GLY A 274 -9.69 7.08 8.31
C GLY A 274 -9.12 5.68 8.61
N ALA A 275 -9.37 4.70 7.73
CA ALA A 275 -8.83 3.35 7.85
C ALA A 275 -7.30 3.31 7.65
N GLU A 276 -6.72 4.32 7.01
CA GLU A 276 -5.28 4.44 6.71
C GLU A 276 -4.60 5.52 7.54
N ALA A 277 -5.28 6.12 8.52
CA ALA A 277 -4.82 7.33 9.20
C ALA A 277 -3.39 7.22 9.80
N ALA A 278 -2.97 6.02 10.20
CA ALA A 278 -1.62 5.72 10.68
C ALA A 278 -0.72 5.07 9.62
N GLY A 279 -1.25 4.65 8.48
CA GLY A 279 -0.45 4.33 7.30
C GLY A 279 -1.02 3.26 6.38
N MET A 280 -0.34 3.12 5.24
CA MET A 280 -0.53 2.05 4.26
C MET A 280 0.68 1.13 4.30
N GLU A 281 0.47 -0.15 4.60
CA GLU A 281 1.55 -1.09 4.92
C GLU A 281 1.57 -2.32 4.01
N ASP A 282 2.77 -2.85 3.78
CA ASP A 282 3.02 -4.16 3.17
C ASP A 282 2.28 -4.40 1.85
N ALA A 283 2.39 -3.46 0.90
CA ALA A 283 1.78 -3.61 -0.42
C ALA A 283 2.41 -4.79 -1.18
N ARG A 284 1.58 -5.76 -1.60
CA ARG A 284 2.00 -6.96 -2.34
C ARG A 284 1.48 -6.89 -3.76
N PHE A 285 2.25 -6.28 -4.65
CA PHE A 285 1.89 -6.16 -6.05
C PHE A 285 2.00 -7.51 -6.78
N VAL A 286 1.07 -7.74 -7.71
CA VAL A 286 1.09 -8.84 -8.67
C VAL A 286 0.65 -8.31 -10.03
N ARG A 287 1.33 -8.74 -11.09
CA ARG A 287 0.82 -8.59 -12.45
C ARG A 287 -0.13 -9.76 -12.71
N PHE A 288 -1.42 -9.48 -12.63
CA PHE A 288 -2.48 -10.45 -12.87
C PHE A 288 -2.81 -10.52 -14.36
N VAL A 289 -2.89 -11.72 -14.92
CA VAL A 289 -3.23 -11.95 -16.32
C VAL A 289 -4.53 -12.73 -16.39
N ASP A 290 -5.55 -12.13 -16.99
CA ASP A 290 -6.84 -12.78 -17.27
C ASP A 290 -6.72 -13.76 -18.45
N ASP A 291 -7.74 -14.62 -18.61
CA ASP A 291 -7.77 -15.67 -19.64
C ASP A 291 -7.74 -15.10 -21.08
N ASP A 292 -8.09 -13.83 -21.26
CA ASP A 292 -8.02 -13.11 -22.53
C ASP A 292 -6.65 -12.46 -22.81
N GLY A 293 -5.70 -12.59 -21.87
CA GLY A 293 -4.36 -12.01 -21.93
C GLY A 293 -4.26 -10.57 -21.43
N THR A 294 -5.37 -9.96 -20.98
CA THR A 294 -5.36 -8.63 -20.36
C THR A 294 -4.57 -8.69 -19.07
N ALA A 295 -3.64 -7.73 -18.91
CA ALA A 295 -2.80 -7.64 -17.73
C ALA A 295 -3.19 -6.44 -16.87
N THR A 296 -3.49 -6.70 -15.61
CA THR A 296 -3.82 -5.69 -14.60
C THR A 296 -2.89 -5.88 -13.40
N TYR A 297 -2.48 -4.79 -12.76
CA TYR A 297 -1.69 -4.85 -11.53
C TYR A 297 -2.63 -4.72 -10.34
N HIS A 298 -2.58 -5.71 -9.45
CA HIS A 298 -3.29 -5.69 -8.18
C HIS A 298 -2.28 -5.66 -7.05
N ALA A 299 -2.58 -4.94 -5.97
CA ALA A 299 -1.84 -5.05 -4.73
C ALA A 299 -2.76 -5.11 -3.53
N THR A 300 -2.58 -6.15 -2.72
CA THR A 300 -3.17 -6.15 -1.39
C THR A 300 -2.29 -5.33 -0.46
N TYR A 301 -2.87 -4.57 0.45
CA TYR A 301 -2.13 -3.85 1.48
C TYR A 301 -2.93 -3.77 2.77
N THR A 302 -2.23 -3.50 3.87
CA THR A 302 -2.85 -3.29 5.17
C THR A 302 -3.05 -1.80 5.40
N ALA A 303 -4.31 -1.38 5.49
CA ALA A 303 -4.70 -0.05 5.96
C ALA A 303 -4.73 -0.05 7.48
N TYR A 304 -3.94 0.82 8.10
CA TYR A 304 -3.84 0.92 9.56
C TYR A 304 -4.37 2.27 10.06
N SER A 305 -5.38 2.23 10.92
CA SER A 305 -6.00 3.43 11.50
C SER A 305 -5.28 3.96 12.76
N GLY A 306 -4.24 3.26 13.22
CA GLY A 306 -3.60 3.50 14.52
C GLY A 306 -4.12 2.57 15.62
N SER A 307 -5.30 1.96 15.43
CA SER A 307 -5.87 0.98 16.36
C SER A 307 -6.45 -0.26 15.69
N GLN A 308 -6.85 -0.15 14.43
CA GLN A 308 -7.45 -1.24 13.67
C GLN A 308 -6.73 -1.43 12.34
N ILE A 309 -6.65 -2.68 11.90
CA ILE A 309 -6.19 -3.03 10.56
C ILE A 309 -7.37 -3.43 9.68
N ARG A 310 -7.26 -3.13 8.40
CA ARG A 310 -8.15 -3.59 7.33
C ARG A 310 -7.30 -3.99 6.13
N GLN A 311 -7.78 -4.97 5.37
CA GLN A 311 -7.17 -5.35 4.11
C GLN A 311 -7.85 -4.60 2.96
N GLN A 312 -7.04 -4.07 2.06
CA GLN A 312 -7.47 -3.27 0.91
C GLN A 312 -6.81 -3.80 -0.35
N LEU A 313 -7.49 -3.60 -1.49
CA LEU A 313 -7.03 -3.94 -2.83
C LEU A 313 -6.78 -2.66 -3.61
N LEU A 314 -5.52 -2.41 -3.97
CA LEU A 314 -5.15 -1.46 -5.01
C LEU A 314 -5.21 -2.13 -6.38
N THR A 315 -5.71 -1.41 -7.39
CA THR A 315 -5.71 -1.85 -8.78
C THR A 315 -5.23 -0.73 -9.70
N THR A 316 -4.38 -1.05 -10.66
CA THR A 316 -3.88 -0.13 -11.70
C THR A 316 -3.48 -0.92 -12.95
N ASP A 317 -3.52 -0.29 -14.12
CA ASP A 317 -2.96 -0.81 -15.36
C ASP A 317 -1.64 -0.12 -15.74
N ASP A 318 -1.44 1.12 -15.28
CA ASP A 318 -0.38 2.02 -15.76
C ASP A 318 0.47 2.69 -14.67
N PHE A 319 0.18 2.43 -13.39
CA PHE A 319 0.79 3.08 -12.22
C PHE A 319 0.57 4.59 -12.15
N ARG A 320 -0.45 5.14 -12.83
CA ARG A 320 -0.85 6.56 -12.76
C ARG A 320 -2.26 6.72 -12.22
N SER A 321 -3.13 5.78 -12.53
CA SER A 321 -4.50 5.72 -12.01
C SER A 321 -4.63 4.49 -11.13
N PHE A 322 -5.04 4.68 -9.89
CA PHE A 322 -5.24 3.60 -8.92
C PHE A 322 -6.67 3.63 -8.39
N THR A 323 -7.28 2.47 -8.21
CA THR A 323 -8.47 2.31 -7.37
C THR A 323 -8.09 1.55 -6.10
N SER A 324 -8.63 1.96 -4.95
CA SER A 324 -8.57 1.22 -3.69
C SER A 324 -9.97 0.77 -3.30
N MET A 325 -10.12 -0.51 -2.97
CA MET A 325 -11.40 -1.09 -2.51
C MET A 325 -11.19 -2.06 -1.34
N PRO A 326 -12.14 -2.14 -0.38
CA PRO A 326 -12.05 -3.06 0.74
C PRO A 326 -12.00 -4.52 0.29
N MET A 327 -11.16 -5.32 0.96
CA MET A 327 -11.20 -6.78 0.89
C MET A 327 -11.87 -7.31 2.16
N VAL A 328 -12.89 -8.15 1.99
CA VAL A 328 -13.81 -8.55 3.07
C VAL A 328 -13.94 -10.07 3.16
N GLY A 329 -14.43 -10.58 4.29
CA GLY A 329 -14.55 -12.01 4.56
C GLY A 329 -13.46 -12.54 5.50
N ALA A 330 -13.63 -13.77 6.02
CA ALA A 330 -12.76 -14.27 7.10
C ALA A 330 -11.32 -14.52 6.64
N ALA A 331 -11.12 -14.89 5.36
CA ALA A 331 -9.78 -15.02 4.79
C ALA A 331 -9.08 -13.67 4.56
N ALA A 332 -9.82 -12.55 4.53
CA ALA A 332 -9.28 -11.18 4.43
C ALA A 332 -9.24 -10.43 5.78
N ALA A 333 -9.64 -11.07 6.88
CA ALA A 333 -9.80 -10.41 8.19
C ALA A 333 -8.49 -9.90 8.82
N ASN A 334 -7.34 -10.20 8.22
CA ASN A 334 -6.02 -9.86 8.73
C ASN A 334 -5.06 -9.51 7.59
N LYS A 335 -3.81 -9.20 7.94
CA LYS A 335 -2.74 -8.93 6.98
C LYS A 335 -2.21 -10.20 6.31
N GLY A 336 -1.53 -10.01 5.18
CA GLY A 336 -0.81 -11.07 4.48
C GLY A 336 -1.69 -11.86 3.51
N LEU A 337 -2.71 -11.23 2.92
CA LEU A 337 -3.37 -11.78 1.73
C LEU A 337 -2.47 -11.52 0.52
N ALA A 338 -2.22 -12.49 -0.37
CA ALA A 338 -1.44 -12.29 -1.58
C ALA A 338 -2.06 -13.05 -2.75
N LEU A 339 -2.40 -12.33 -3.81
CA LEU A 339 -3.09 -12.89 -4.98
C LEU A 339 -2.14 -13.75 -5.82
N PHE A 340 -2.67 -14.82 -6.40
CA PHE A 340 -2.01 -15.53 -7.49
C PHE A 340 -2.09 -14.68 -8.78
N PRO A 341 -1.13 -14.82 -9.71
CA PRO A 341 -1.03 -13.97 -10.91
C PRO A 341 -2.03 -14.30 -12.02
N ARG A 342 -2.92 -15.28 -11.80
CA ARG A 342 -4.04 -15.63 -12.69
C ARG A 342 -5.10 -16.42 -11.92
N ARG A 343 -6.23 -16.68 -12.57
CA ARG A 343 -7.25 -17.60 -12.06
C ARG A 343 -6.73 -19.04 -12.06
N ILE A 344 -7.22 -19.82 -11.09
CA ILE A 344 -6.97 -21.26 -10.97
C ILE A 344 -8.33 -21.96 -10.99
N SER A 345 -8.55 -22.81 -11.99
CA SER A 345 -9.84 -23.47 -12.22
C SER A 345 -11.02 -22.46 -12.28
N GLY A 346 -10.82 -21.33 -13.00
CA GLY A 346 -11.84 -20.30 -13.23
C GLY A 346 -12.07 -19.31 -12.07
N ARG A 347 -11.41 -19.50 -10.92
CA ARG A 347 -11.58 -18.67 -9.72
C ARG A 347 -10.33 -17.88 -9.39
N PHE A 348 -10.49 -16.74 -8.72
CA PHE A 348 -9.36 -16.07 -8.08
C PHE A 348 -8.83 -16.94 -6.95
N ALA A 349 -7.51 -16.90 -6.74
CA ALA A 349 -6.84 -17.58 -5.65
C ALA A 349 -5.93 -16.61 -4.90
N ALA A 350 -5.79 -16.80 -3.60
CA ALA A 350 -4.89 -16.02 -2.77
C ALA A 350 -4.27 -16.86 -1.65
N MET A 351 -3.01 -16.60 -1.33
CA MET A 351 -2.43 -16.97 -0.06
C MET A 351 -3.00 -16.05 1.03
N SER A 352 -3.32 -16.58 2.20
CA SER A 352 -3.78 -15.80 3.36
C SER A 352 -3.03 -16.20 4.62
N ARG A 353 -3.07 -15.31 5.61
CA ARG A 353 -2.54 -15.48 6.97
C ARG A 353 -3.54 -14.91 7.98
N SER A 354 -4.83 -15.17 7.74
CA SER A 354 -5.93 -14.65 8.55
C SER A 354 -5.86 -15.10 10.01
N ASP A 355 -5.37 -16.33 10.25
CA ASP A 355 -5.22 -16.97 11.56
C ASP A 355 -4.03 -16.44 12.40
N ARG A 356 -3.22 -15.53 11.85
CA ARG A 356 -2.00 -14.97 12.47
C ARG A 356 -0.81 -15.93 12.58
N GLU A 357 -0.89 -17.15 12.06
CA GLU A 357 0.15 -18.16 12.32
C GLU A 357 0.56 -18.96 11.08
N SER A 358 -0.39 -19.34 10.23
CA SER A 358 -0.20 -20.33 9.17
C SER A 358 -0.40 -19.71 7.79
N ASN A 359 0.21 -20.32 6.76
CA ASN A 359 -0.20 -20.03 5.39
C ASN A 359 -1.44 -20.84 5.03
N THR A 360 -2.46 -20.15 4.57
CA THR A 360 -3.70 -20.73 4.06
C THR A 360 -3.90 -20.34 2.60
N LEU A 361 -4.73 -21.09 1.90
CA LEU A 361 -5.16 -20.82 0.53
C LEU A 361 -6.65 -20.49 0.53
N ALA A 362 -7.02 -19.39 -0.10
CA ALA A 362 -8.41 -18.98 -0.31
C ALA A 362 -8.73 -18.94 -1.80
N TYR A 363 -9.97 -19.28 -2.13
CA TYR A 363 -10.53 -19.11 -3.47
C TYR A 363 -11.69 -18.12 -3.41
N SER A 364 -11.90 -17.39 -4.50
CA SER A 364 -13.06 -16.51 -4.65
C SER A 364 -13.52 -16.36 -6.09
N ASP A 365 -14.81 -16.12 -6.26
CA ASP A 365 -15.41 -15.70 -7.53
C ASP A 365 -15.35 -14.17 -7.71
N HIS A 366 -15.00 -13.42 -6.65
CA HIS A 366 -14.95 -11.96 -6.64
C HIS A 366 -13.71 -11.43 -5.90
N LEU A 367 -12.91 -10.57 -6.54
CA LEU A 367 -11.62 -10.09 -6.00
C LEU A 367 -11.71 -9.43 -4.62
N SER A 368 -12.85 -8.87 -4.25
CA SER A 368 -13.04 -8.20 -2.96
C SER A 368 -13.57 -9.12 -1.85
N VAL A 369 -14.06 -10.33 -2.13
CA VAL A 369 -14.75 -11.17 -1.14
C VAL A 369 -14.01 -12.49 -0.92
N TRP A 370 -13.47 -12.72 0.26
CA TRP A 370 -12.67 -13.90 0.61
C TRP A 370 -13.25 -14.56 1.86
N SER A 371 -14.24 -15.42 1.66
CA SER A 371 -15.01 -16.01 2.75
C SER A 371 -14.17 -16.93 3.63
N ASP A 372 -13.54 -17.94 3.04
CA ASP A 372 -12.87 -19.02 3.75
C ASP A 372 -11.48 -19.32 3.18
N ALA A 373 -10.63 -19.94 3.99
CA ALA A 373 -9.31 -20.40 3.59
C ALA A 373 -8.97 -21.75 4.21
N SER A 374 -8.20 -22.57 3.48
CA SER A 374 -7.70 -23.87 3.94
C SER A 374 -6.21 -23.79 4.25
N THR A 375 -5.78 -24.27 5.43
CA THR A 375 -4.36 -24.27 5.80
C THR A 375 -3.57 -25.20 4.87
N CYS A 376 -2.52 -24.68 4.23
CA CYS A 376 -1.59 -25.47 3.43
C CYS A 376 -0.22 -25.62 4.10
N GLN A 377 0.23 -24.65 4.91
CA GLN A 377 1.52 -24.72 5.63
C GLN A 377 1.37 -24.34 7.10
N ARG A 378 1.95 -25.14 8.00
CA ARG A 378 2.08 -24.84 9.43
C ARG A 378 3.56 -24.75 9.84
N PRO A 379 3.86 -24.01 10.92
CA PRO A 379 5.18 -24.05 11.55
C PRO A 379 5.54 -25.46 12.01
N VAL A 380 6.69 -25.97 11.58
CA VAL A 380 7.28 -27.25 12.00
C VAL A 380 8.80 -27.14 12.24
N GLU A 381 9.45 -26.07 11.77
CA GLU A 381 10.89 -25.87 11.90
C GLU A 381 11.26 -24.83 12.96
N ALA A 382 12.49 -24.92 13.49
CA ALA A 382 12.94 -24.07 14.60
C ALA A 382 12.89 -22.56 14.27
N TRP A 383 13.20 -22.19 13.03
CA TRP A 383 13.30 -20.80 12.56
C TRP A 383 11.95 -20.11 12.30
N GLU A 384 10.86 -20.86 12.43
CA GLU A 384 9.48 -20.40 12.14
C GLU A 384 8.52 -20.74 13.30
N THR A 385 9.06 -21.14 14.45
CA THR A 385 8.30 -21.64 15.61
C THR A 385 7.25 -20.68 16.16
N LEU A 386 7.39 -19.37 15.96
CA LEU A 386 6.40 -18.39 16.41
C LEU A 386 5.23 -18.26 15.42
N GLN A 387 5.53 -18.18 14.12
CA GLN A 387 4.55 -17.99 13.04
C GLN A 387 5.22 -18.05 11.65
N LEU A 388 4.37 -18.26 10.65
CA LEU A 388 4.66 -18.13 9.22
C LEU A 388 3.77 -17.08 8.54
N GLY A 389 4.17 -16.69 7.34
CA GLY A 389 3.32 -16.01 6.38
C GLY A 389 3.93 -16.00 4.98
N ASN A 390 3.14 -15.67 3.97
CA ASN A 390 3.66 -15.45 2.61
C ASN A 390 4.36 -14.08 2.56
N CYS A 391 5.35 -13.96 1.68
CA CYS A 391 5.97 -12.68 1.39
C CYS A 391 5.09 -11.87 0.43
N GLY A 392 4.73 -12.46 -0.71
CA GLY A 392 3.97 -11.82 -1.76
C GLY A 392 3.28 -12.84 -2.66
N ALA A 393 2.98 -12.41 -3.89
CA ALA A 393 2.34 -13.25 -4.88
C ALA A 393 3.14 -14.53 -5.16
N PRO A 394 2.47 -15.70 -5.23
CA PRO A 394 3.06 -16.92 -5.78
C PRO A 394 3.58 -16.70 -7.21
N ILE A 395 4.73 -17.29 -7.52
CA ILE A 395 5.37 -17.20 -8.83
C ILE A 395 5.10 -18.51 -9.59
N GLU A 396 4.50 -18.40 -10.76
CA GLU A 396 4.25 -19.54 -11.63
C GLU A 396 5.56 -20.09 -12.22
N THR A 397 5.75 -21.39 -12.16
CA THR A 397 6.87 -22.08 -12.81
C THR A 397 6.40 -23.41 -13.39
N ASP A 398 7.15 -23.99 -14.32
CA ASP A 398 6.90 -25.35 -14.83
C ASP A 398 6.95 -26.43 -13.72
N ALA A 399 7.49 -26.08 -12.55
CA ALA A 399 7.58 -26.97 -11.41
C ALA A 399 6.40 -26.90 -10.44
N GLY A 400 5.54 -25.89 -10.56
CA GLY A 400 4.51 -25.54 -9.59
C GLY A 400 4.57 -24.05 -9.20
N TRP A 401 3.79 -23.67 -8.20
CA TRP A 401 3.80 -22.31 -7.65
C TRP A 401 4.92 -22.16 -6.63
N LEU A 402 5.95 -21.39 -6.96
CA LEU A 402 6.98 -21.00 -6.01
C LEU A 402 6.44 -19.90 -5.10
N VAL A 403 6.35 -20.17 -3.81
CA VAL A 403 5.89 -19.19 -2.81
C VAL A 403 7.03 -18.89 -1.86
N LEU A 404 7.46 -17.62 -1.85
CA LEU A 404 8.36 -17.12 -0.81
C LEU A 404 7.57 -16.89 0.48
N THR A 405 8.11 -17.37 1.58
CA THR A 405 7.49 -17.30 2.90
C THR A 405 8.42 -16.59 3.86
N HIS A 406 7.87 -15.97 4.90
CA HIS A 406 8.64 -15.54 6.05
C HIS A 406 8.29 -16.43 7.24
N GLY A 407 9.29 -16.72 8.07
CA GLY A 407 9.16 -17.43 9.33
C GLY A 407 9.78 -16.62 10.46
N VAL A 408 9.17 -16.71 11.65
CA VAL A 408 9.64 -16.01 12.84
C VAL A 408 10.10 -17.03 13.88
N GLY A 409 11.39 -16.98 14.19
CA GLY A 409 12.05 -17.90 15.12
C GLY A 409 12.35 -17.27 16.48
N PRO A 410 13.15 -17.95 17.31
CA PRO A 410 13.66 -17.41 18.57
C PRO A 410 14.28 -16.02 18.42
N MET A 411 14.18 -15.22 19.48
CA MET A 411 14.58 -13.81 19.48
C MET A 411 13.86 -12.94 18.42
N ARG A 412 12.69 -13.40 17.97
CA ARG A 412 11.88 -12.71 16.94
C ARG A 412 12.69 -12.49 15.65
N THR A 413 13.52 -13.47 15.29
CA THR A 413 14.29 -13.41 14.04
C THR A 413 13.38 -13.70 12.87
N TYR A 414 13.18 -12.74 11.97
CA TYR A 414 12.45 -12.94 10.72
C TYR A 414 13.42 -13.40 9.63
N SER A 415 13.13 -14.55 9.04
CA SER A 415 13.87 -15.10 7.91
C SER A 415 12.92 -15.42 6.76
N ILE A 416 13.43 -15.46 5.53
CA ILE A 416 12.68 -15.82 4.32
C ILE A 416 13.00 -17.27 3.96
N GLY A 417 11.97 -18.07 3.69
CA GLY A 417 12.06 -19.41 3.12
C GLY A 417 11.28 -19.52 1.82
N ALA A 418 11.10 -20.75 1.33
CA ALA A 418 10.33 -21.03 0.14
C ALA A 418 9.59 -22.37 0.24
N VAL A 419 8.41 -22.43 -0.38
CA VAL A 419 7.66 -23.66 -0.64
C VAL A 419 7.27 -23.73 -2.11
N LEU A 420 6.99 -24.93 -2.58
CA LEU A 420 6.47 -25.20 -3.92
C LEU A 420 5.09 -25.85 -3.76
N LEU A 421 4.06 -25.22 -4.34
CA LEU A 421 2.70 -25.74 -4.37
C LEU A 421 2.41 -26.39 -5.72
N ASP A 422 1.54 -27.40 -5.74
CA ASP A 422 1.09 -28.04 -6.98
C ASP A 422 0.38 -27.03 -7.89
N LEU A 423 0.64 -27.10 -9.20
CA LEU A 423 0.17 -26.10 -10.17
C LEU A 423 -1.36 -26.11 -10.33
N ASP A 424 -1.95 -27.31 -10.29
CA ASP A 424 -3.38 -27.54 -10.50
C ASP A 424 -4.15 -27.46 -9.17
N ASP A 425 -3.55 -27.95 -8.08
CA ASP A 425 -4.11 -27.89 -6.73
C ASP A 425 -3.13 -27.24 -5.73
N PRO A 426 -3.08 -25.89 -5.66
CA PRO A 426 -2.16 -25.17 -4.79
C PRO A 426 -2.44 -25.36 -3.28
N THR A 427 -3.44 -26.14 -2.88
CA THR A 427 -3.58 -26.56 -1.48
C THR A 427 -2.50 -27.57 -1.07
N ARG A 428 -1.85 -28.22 -2.05
CA ARG A 428 -0.85 -29.27 -1.83
C ARG A 428 0.55 -28.69 -1.93
N ILE A 429 1.30 -28.77 -0.82
CA ILE A 429 2.75 -28.53 -0.82
C ILE A 429 3.44 -29.75 -1.44
N ILE A 430 4.19 -29.52 -2.52
CA ILE A 430 4.99 -30.54 -3.22
C ILE A 430 6.49 -30.34 -3.04
N GLY A 431 6.90 -29.27 -2.36
CA GLY A 431 8.28 -28.99 -2.01
C GLY A 431 8.43 -27.92 -0.94
N ARG A 432 9.48 -28.00 -0.13
CA ARG A 432 9.70 -27.07 0.99
C ARG A 432 11.17 -27.03 1.40
N LEU A 433 11.69 -25.82 1.66
CA LEU A 433 13.01 -25.68 2.30
C LEU A 433 12.92 -25.97 3.81
N PRO A 434 13.79 -26.84 4.36
CA PRO A 434 13.86 -27.10 5.80
C PRO A 434 14.54 -25.95 6.57
N GLU A 435 15.44 -25.23 5.92
CA GLU A 435 16.15 -24.07 6.47
C GLU A 435 15.78 -22.79 5.69
N PRO A 436 15.96 -21.60 6.28
CA PRO A 436 15.72 -20.36 5.55
C PRO A 436 16.53 -20.24 4.27
N LEU A 437 15.92 -19.65 3.25
CA LEU A 437 16.62 -19.18 2.05
C LEU A 437 17.48 -17.95 2.39
N LEU A 438 16.95 -17.04 3.21
CA LEU A 438 17.62 -15.82 3.63
C LEU A 438 17.36 -15.56 5.12
N SER A 439 18.42 -15.32 5.88
CA SER A 439 18.36 -14.84 7.26
C SER A 439 19.19 -13.56 7.41
N PRO A 440 18.93 -12.72 8.42
CA PRO A 440 19.72 -11.50 8.65
C PRO A 440 21.20 -11.85 8.89
N GLU A 441 22.10 -11.26 8.09
CA GLU A 441 23.55 -11.31 8.36
C GLU A 441 23.96 -10.33 9.46
N SER A 442 25.21 -10.39 9.90
CA SER A 442 25.71 -9.55 11.00
C SER A 442 25.56 -8.05 10.75
N ASP A 443 25.58 -7.59 9.49
CA ASP A 443 25.36 -6.20 9.09
C ASP A 443 23.87 -5.87 8.80
N GLU A 444 22.97 -6.85 8.95
CA GLU A 444 21.52 -6.74 8.70
C GLU A 444 20.68 -6.93 9.98
N GLN A 445 21.33 -7.10 11.14
CA GLN A 445 20.67 -7.31 12.42
C GLN A 445 20.20 -6.02 13.10
N ASP A 446 20.79 -4.88 12.74
CA ASP A 446 20.43 -3.57 13.30
C ASP A 446 19.39 -2.87 12.42
N GLY A 447 18.43 -2.17 13.07
CA GLY A 447 17.40 -1.41 12.36
C GLY A 447 16.28 -0.93 13.29
N TYR A 448 15.22 -0.41 12.69
CA TYR A 448 13.99 -0.02 13.39
C TYR A 448 13.34 -1.22 14.11
N VAL A 449 13.38 -2.39 13.48
CA VAL A 449 13.07 -3.69 14.11
C VAL A 449 14.26 -4.64 13.90
N PRO A 450 15.08 -4.90 14.92
CA PRO A 450 16.26 -5.77 14.79
C PRO A 450 15.95 -7.20 14.33
N ASN A 451 16.92 -7.85 13.70
CA ASN A 451 16.86 -9.24 13.23
C ASN A 451 15.75 -9.54 12.22
N VAL A 452 15.50 -8.61 11.30
CA VAL A 452 14.44 -8.76 10.28
C VAL A 452 15.00 -8.72 8.87
N VAL A 453 14.75 -9.79 8.10
CA VAL A 453 14.65 -9.72 6.65
C VAL A 453 13.22 -10.06 6.22
N TYR A 454 12.63 -9.23 5.37
CA TYR A 454 11.22 -9.35 4.99
C TYR A 454 10.97 -8.88 3.56
N SER A 455 10.12 -9.56 2.79
CA SER A 455 9.77 -9.14 1.43
C SER A 455 8.26 -9.12 1.23
N CYS A 456 7.78 -8.24 0.36
CA CYS A 456 6.40 -8.17 -0.11
C CYS A 456 6.22 -8.67 -1.55
N GLY A 457 7.28 -9.19 -2.18
CA GLY A 457 7.21 -9.73 -3.54
C GLY A 457 8.58 -9.90 -4.17
N ALA A 458 8.66 -10.85 -5.09
CA ALA A 458 9.84 -11.15 -5.89
C ALA A 458 9.41 -11.38 -7.34
N VAL A 459 10.37 -11.33 -8.26
CA VAL A 459 10.13 -11.59 -9.67
C VAL A 459 11.14 -12.62 -10.18
N VAL A 460 10.71 -13.44 -11.13
CA VAL A 460 11.61 -14.29 -11.91
C VAL A 460 11.87 -13.63 -13.25
N HIS A 461 13.14 -13.55 -13.64
CA HIS A 461 13.56 -13.10 -14.96
C HIS A 461 14.66 -14.02 -15.49
N GLY A 462 14.41 -14.65 -16.65
CA GLY A 462 15.21 -15.78 -17.11
C GLY A 462 15.26 -16.89 -16.06
N ASP A 463 16.46 -17.41 -15.78
CA ASP A 463 16.68 -18.45 -14.77
C ASP A 463 17.04 -17.88 -13.38
N THR A 464 16.69 -16.62 -13.12
CA THR A 464 17.04 -15.94 -11.85
C THR A 464 15.80 -15.46 -11.12
N LEU A 465 15.66 -15.88 -9.86
CA LEU A 465 14.77 -15.24 -8.89
C LEU A 465 15.46 -13.97 -8.36
N VAL A 466 14.80 -12.83 -8.50
CA VAL A 466 15.21 -11.53 -7.97
C VAL A 466 14.35 -11.17 -6.77
N LEU A 467 14.98 -11.08 -5.61
CA LEU A 467 14.34 -10.87 -4.32
C LEU A 467 14.77 -9.53 -3.71
N PRO A 468 13.99 -8.46 -3.83
CA PRO A 468 14.13 -7.31 -2.96
C PRO A 468 13.62 -7.67 -1.56
N TYR A 469 14.33 -7.23 -0.52
CA TYR A 469 13.95 -7.49 0.87
C TYR A 469 14.26 -6.28 1.76
N GLY A 470 13.34 -5.97 2.66
CA GLY A 470 13.55 -5.05 3.76
C GLY A 470 14.51 -5.63 4.80
N ILE A 471 15.30 -4.75 5.41
CA ILE A 471 16.32 -5.03 6.41
C ILE A 471 16.00 -4.18 7.62
N GLY A 472 15.73 -4.85 8.74
CA GLY A 472 15.48 -4.22 10.01
C GLY A 472 14.35 -3.18 10.00
N ASP A 473 13.36 -3.29 9.11
CA ASP A 473 12.34 -2.27 8.84
C ASP A 473 12.92 -0.84 8.59
N ALA A 474 14.13 -0.73 8.03
CA ALA A 474 14.83 0.55 7.86
C ALA A 474 15.39 0.78 6.46
N ALA A 475 15.85 -0.29 5.79
CA ALA A 475 16.45 -0.24 4.46
C ALA A 475 15.94 -1.38 3.59
N ILE A 476 16.27 -1.34 2.29
CA ILE A 476 16.00 -2.41 1.32
C ILE A 476 17.31 -2.89 0.70
N GLY A 477 17.49 -4.20 0.66
CA GLY A 477 18.54 -4.89 -0.10
C GLY A 477 17.95 -5.72 -1.25
N PHE A 478 18.84 -6.33 -2.02
CA PHE A 478 18.49 -7.21 -3.14
C PHE A 478 19.32 -8.49 -3.07
N ALA A 479 18.67 -9.62 -3.33
CA ALA A 479 19.31 -10.91 -3.46
C ALA A 479 18.87 -11.60 -4.77
N THR A 480 19.75 -12.41 -5.33
CA THR A 480 19.45 -13.25 -6.49
C THR A 480 19.68 -14.72 -6.18
N VAL A 481 18.89 -15.58 -6.81
CA VAL A 481 18.96 -17.03 -6.66
C VAL A 481 18.80 -17.70 -8.03
N PRO A 482 19.69 -18.64 -8.42
CA PRO A 482 19.47 -19.47 -9.60
C PRO A 482 18.20 -20.31 -9.42
N LEU A 483 17.16 -20.02 -10.20
CA LEU A 483 15.86 -20.66 -10.10
C LEU A 483 15.93 -22.19 -10.30
N PRO A 484 16.68 -22.72 -11.30
CA PRO A 484 16.78 -24.17 -11.47
C PRO A 484 17.37 -24.89 -10.25
N GLU A 485 18.34 -24.29 -9.57
CA GLU A 485 18.94 -24.86 -8.36
C GLU A 485 17.98 -24.80 -7.17
N LEU A 486 17.25 -23.69 -6.99
CA LEU A 486 16.24 -23.56 -5.95
C LEU A 486 15.13 -24.61 -6.12
N LEU A 487 14.61 -24.77 -7.34
CA LEU A 487 13.58 -25.76 -7.64
C LEU A 487 14.08 -27.20 -7.45
N ALA A 488 15.36 -27.47 -7.77
CA ALA A 488 15.96 -28.77 -7.53
C ALA A 488 16.03 -29.09 -6.02
N VAL A 489 16.39 -28.12 -5.18
CA VAL A 489 16.45 -28.32 -3.71
C VAL A 489 15.05 -28.48 -3.11
N LEU A 490 14.04 -27.76 -3.61
CA LEU A 490 12.66 -27.84 -3.11
C LEU A 490 12.00 -29.21 -3.36
N ARG A 491 12.43 -29.95 -4.38
CA ARG A 491 11.86 -31.25 -4.78
C ARG A 491 12.51 -32.45 -4.09
N LEU A 492 13.58 -32.24 -3.31
CA LEU A 492 14.24 -33.26 -2.49
C LEU A 492 13.54 -33.42 -1.15
#